data_AF-A0A3N5UZI7-F1
#
_entry.id   AF-A0A3N5UZI7-F1
#
_cell.length_a   1.000
_cell.length_b   1.000
_cell.length_c   1.000
_cell.angle_alpha   90.00
_cell.angle_beta   90.00
_cell.angle_gamma   90.00
#
_symmetry.space_group_name_H-M   'P 1'
#
loop_
_entity.id
_entity.type
_entity.pdbx_description
1 polymer ?
#
loop_
_entity_poly.entity_id
_entity_poly.type
_entity_poly.pdbx_seq_one_letter_code
_entity_poly.pdbx_strand_id
1 'polypeptide(L)'
;MAQMKKILLYSLFVLVGCLVLSTLFFAIRQGIANNEIEHEGQTVPASVPTLGTTTRLEILPLYEEDRTVESLEFGHGVSYLIRTDSATILMDVGHNPDDAASLPAMQNLQNLGIAWEEIDAIVISHPHPDHVGGLKAWQNKTISLGDFTGDLSKLPIYTPIPMTYSSGTIIHSAEPTLIGTDIATTGVIPFPEVFPLSLFDPKEHEQALVIDVAGEGLVMITGCGHPSMEKLVARAEALFGGQVVGVVGGLHYEKVSAEDVQPHIQFLAPRQPRLIALSPHDSSPEALKAFQSAFPEAYRSVKVGEVIQFP
;
A
#
# COMPACT_ATOMS: atom_id res chain seq x y z
N MET A 1 41.18 40.55 -11.71
CA MET A 1 40.44 39.59 -12.58
C MET A 1 41.04 38.18 -12.59
N ALA A 2 42.36 37.98 -12.75
CA ALA A 2 42.95 36.63 -12.85
C ALA A 2 42.81 35.77 -11.57
N GLN A 3 42.96 36.36 -10.39
CA GLN A 3 42.82 35.66 -9.10
C GLN A 3 41.36 35.20 -8.87
N MET A 4 40.39 36.04 -9.20
CA MET A 4 38.96 35.71 -9.11
C MET A 4 38.58 34.55 -10.04
N LYS A 5 39.13 34.51 -11.27
CA LYS A 5 38.92 33.37 -12.20
C LYS A 5 39.50 32.05 -11.66
N LYS A 6 40.66 32.09 -11.00
CA LYS A 6 41.26 30.90 -10.37
C LYS A 6 40.41 30.39 -9.21
N ILE A 7 39.94 31.28 -8.32
CA ILE A 7 39.05 30.92 -7.21
C ILE A 7 37.77 30.28 -7.76
N LEU A 8 37.14 30.90 -8.75
CA LEU A 8 35.91 30.37 -9.37
C LEU A 8 36.12 28.97 -9.97
N LEU A 9 37.26 28.74 -10.63
CA LEU A 9 37.62 27.45 -11.21
C LEU A 9 37.86 26.38 -10.14
N TYR A 10 38.56 26.70 -9.05
CA TYR A 10 38.76 25.78 -7.93
C TYR A 10 37.45 25.46 -7.23
N SER A 11 36.59 26.46 -6.98
CA SER A 11 35.27 26.26 -6.39
C SER A 11 34.41 25.37 -7.28
N LEU A 12 34.44 25.56 -8.61
CA LEU A 12 33.73 24.70 -9.56
C LEU A 12 34.28 23.26 -9.53
N PHE A 13 35.60 23.10 -9.50
CA PHE A 13 36.23 21.78 -9.43
C PHE A 13 35.86 21.03 -8.14
N VAL A 14 35.88 21.72 -7.00
CA VAL A 14 35.45 21.17 -5.71
C VAL A 14 33.97 20.79 -5.76
N LEU A 15 33.11 21.67 -6.30
CA LEU A 15 31.67 21.41 -6.40
C LEU A 15 31.37 20.20 -7.30
N VAL A 16 32.04 20.09 -8.45
CA VAL A 16 31.94 18.93 -9.35
C VAL A 16 32.47 17.67 -8.65
N GLY A 17 33.60 17.76 -7.93
CA GLY A 17 34.14 16.65 -7.16
C GLY A 17 33.17 16.17 -6.08
N CYS A 18 32.57 17.07 -5.32
CA CYS A 18 31.54 16.75 -4.33
C CYS A 18 30.31 16.11 -4.97
N LEU A 19 29.86 16.63 -6.13
CA LEU A 19 28.73 16.06 -6.86
C LEU A 19 29.03 14.62 -7.30
N VAL A 20 30.19 14.38 -7.92
CA VAL A 20 30.61 13.03 -8.36
C VAL A 20 30.74 12.07 -7.19
N LEU A 21 31.30 12.51 -6.06
CA LEU A 21 31.39 11.68 -4.86
C LEU A 21 30.01 11.39 -4.27
N SER A 22 29.09 12.36 -4.26
CA SER A 22 27.73 12.14 -3.79
C SER A 22 26.96 11.17 -4.70
N THR A 23 27.05 11.32 -6.03
CA THR A 23 26.35 10.43 -6.97
C THR A 23 26.90 9.01 -6.87
N LEU A 24 28.21 8.85 -6.75
CA LEU A 24 28.83 7.55 -6.52
C LEU A 24 28.39 6.93 -5.18
N PHE A 25 28.35 7.73 -4.11
CA PHE A 25 27.86 7.27 -2.81
C PHE A 25 26.42 6.76 -2.87
N PHE A 26 25.51 7.53 -3.47
CA PHE A 26 24.10 7.10 -3.62
C PHE A 26 23.97 5.88 -4.54
N ALA A 27 24.74 5.81 -5.64
CA ALA A 27 24.72 4.66 -6.53
C ALA A 27 25.21 3.37 -5.84
N ILE A 28 26.27 3.44 -5.03
CA ILE A 28 26.75 2.29 -4.24
C ILE A 28 25.71 1.89 -3.20
N ARG A 29 25.12 2.84 -2.47
CA ARG A 29 24.06 2.56 -1.49
C ARG A 29 22.86 1.87 -2.14
N GLN A 30 22.38 2.38 -3.29
CA GLN A 30 21.27 1.76 -4.01
C GLN A 30 21.63 0.36 -4.53
N GLY A 31 22.85 0.15 -5.02
CA GLY A 31 23.30 -1.16 -5.47
C GLY A 31 23.33 -2.20 -4.35
N ILE A 32 23.74 -1.82 -3.14
CA ILE A 32 23.68 -2.67 -1.95
C ILE A 32 22.23 -2.99 -1.60
N ALA A 33 21.37 -1.96 -1.55
CA ALA A 33 19.96 -2.13 -1.22
C ALA A 33 19.24 -3.05 -2.20
N ASN A 34 19.50 -2.93 -3.51
CA ASN A 34 18.90 -3.81 -4.52
C ASN A 34 19.27 -5.28 -4.30
N ASN A 35 20.53 -5.57 -3.95
CA ASN A 35 20.95 -6.94 -3.62
C ASN A 35 20.25 -7.46 -2.36
N GLU A 36 20.07 -6.61 -1.34
CA GLU A 36 19.35 -6.97 -0.13
C GLU A 36 17.86 -7.23 -0.42
N ILE A 37 17.21 -6.39 -1.23
CA ILE A 37 15.82 -6.56 -1.66
C ILE A 37 15.62 -7.89 -2.39
N GLU A 38 16.51 -8.23 -3.32
CA GLU A 38 16.45 -9.51 -4.03
C GLU A 38 16.60 -10.70 -3.09
N HIS A 39 17.51 -10.61 -2.11
CA HIS A 39 17.73 -11.68 -1.15
C HIS A 39 16.56 -11.84 -0.17
N GLU A 40 16.14 -10.74 0.47
CA GLU A 40 15.03 -10.70 1.42
C GLU A 40 13.70 -11.07 0.75
N GLY A 41 13.45 -10.62 -0.48
CA GLY A 41 12.22 -10.94 -1.23
C GLY A 41 12.06 -12.42 -1.58
N GLN A 42 13.15 -13.19 -1.57
CA GLN A 42 13.14 -14.65 -1.77
C GLN A 42 13.06 -15.44 -0.46
N THR A 43 13.11 -14.77 0.70
CA THR A 43 13.03 -15.45 1.98
C THR A 43 11.64 -16.05 2.18
N VAL A 44 11.62 -17.33 2.53
CA VAL A 44 10.41 -18.06 2.88
C VAL A 44 10.12 -17.79 4.35
N PRO A 45 8.89 -17.36 4.70
CA PRO A 45 8.48 -17.17 6.08
C PRO A 45 8.77 -18.37 6.98
N ALA A 46 9.19 -18.10 8.21
CA ALA A 46 9.50 -19.14 9.18
C ALA A 46 8.26 -19.95 9.58
N SER A 47 7.09 -19.33 9.56
CA SER A 47 5.80 -19.96 9.80
C SER A 47 4.73 -19.27 8.98
N VAL A 48 3.81 -20.04 8.39
CA VAL A 48 2.63 -19.51 7.72
C VAL A 48 1.40 -19.93 8.52
N PRO A 49 0.56 -19.00 8.98
CA PRO A 49 -0.63 -19.36 9.71
C PRO A 49 -1.66 -20.01 8.78
N THR A 50 -2.51 -20.87 9.34
CA THR A 50 -3.63 -21.44 8.58
C THR A 50 -4.71 -20.38 8.40
N LEU A 51 -4.92 -19.97 7.15
CA LEU A 51 -5.99 -19.06 6.77
C LEU A 51 -7.31 -19.84 6.63
N GLY A 52 -8.34 -19.40 7.36
CA GLY A 52 -9.71 -19.87 7.18
C GLY A 52 -10.39 -19.15 6.01
N THR A 53 -11.66 -19.48 5.77
CA THR A 53 -12.43 -18.91 4.66
C THR A 53 -13.53 -17.97 5.15
N THR A 54 -13.84 -16.93 4.38
CA THR A 54 -15.00 -16.07 4.57
C THR A 54 -16.10 -16.35 3.54
N THR A 55 -17.37 -16.16 3.90
CA THR A 55 -18.52 -16.15 2.99
C THR A 55 -18.91 -14.74 2.54
N ARG A 56 -18.33 -13.71 3.15
CA ARG A 56 -18.56 -12.29 2.84
C ARG A 56 -17.23 -11.57 2.65
N LEU A 57 -17.12 -10.77 1.60
CA LEU A 57 -16.05 -9.80 1.45
C LEU A 57 -16.62 -8.50 0.90
N GLU A 58 -16.52 -7.45 1.72
CA GLU A 58 -16.87 -6.07 1.34
C GLU A 58 -15.66 -5.17 1.52
N ILE A 59 -15.45 -4.27 0.56
CA ILE A 59 -14.36 -3.31 0.56
C ILE A 59 -14.99 -1.96 0.28
N LEU A 60 -14.88 -1.05 1.25
CA LEU A 60 -15.40 0.31 1.16
C LEU A 60 -14.24 1.30 1.15
N PRO A 61 -13.97 1.96 0.03
CA PRO A 61 -12.98 3.03 -0.01
C PRO A 61 -13.44 4.22 0.84
N LEU A 62 -12.61 4.57 1.83
CA LEU A 62 -12.78 5.73 2.70
C LEU A 62 -11.96 6.93 2.21
N TYR A 63 -10.89 6.72 1.47
CA TYR A 63 -10.10 7.79 0.86
C TYR A 63 -9.38 7.27 -0.38
N GLU A 64 -9.53 7.99 -1.50
CA GLU A 64 -9.08 7.62 -2.85
C GLU A 64 -9.13 8.85 -3.78
N GLU A 65 -8.63 8.73 -5.01
CA GLU A 65 -8.60 9.82 -6.00
C GLU A 65 -9.92 10.05 -6.77
N ASP A 66 -10.94 9.20 -6.59
CA ASP A 66 -12.28 9.40 -7.14
C ASP A 66 -13.36 9.17 -6.07
N ARG A 67 -14.51 9.83 -6.21
CA ARG A 67 -15.62 9.77 -5.25
C ARG A 67 -16.98 9.73 -5.93
N THR A 68 -17.93 9.14 -5.24
CA THR A 68 -19.33 9.07 -5.72
C THR A 68 -20.21 10.21 -5.24
N VAL A 69 -19.89 10.81 -4.08
CA VAL A 69 -20.71 11.82 -3.41
C VAL A 69 -19.88 13.07 -3.11
N GLU A 70 -20.40 14.25 -3.46
CA GLU A 70 -19.68 15.53 -3.29
C GLU A 70 -19.33 15.87 -1.83
N SER A 71 -20.04 15.31 -0.86
CA SER A 71 -19.80 15.54 0.58
C SER A 71 -18.69 14.67 1.17
N LEU A 72 -18.15 13.73 0.40
CA LEU A 72 -17.06 12.86 0.85
C LEU A 72 -15.72 13.45 0.41
N GLU A 73 -14.75 13.49 1.31
CA GLU A 73 -13.39 13.91 1.01
C GLU A 73 -12.69 12.89 0.10
N PHE A 74 -11.76 13.36 -0.73
CA PHE A 74 -11.03 12.52 -1.69
C PHE A 74 -9.71 13.20 -2.05
N GLY A 75 -8.76 12.44 -2.58
CA GLY A 75 -7.44 12.95 -2.97
C GLY A 75 -6.41 11.84 -3.05
N HIS A 76 -5.16 12.23 -3.28
CA HIS A 76 -4.05 11.28 -3.41
C HIS A 76 -3.79 10.56 -2.09
N GLY A 77 -3.87 9.22 -2.11
CA GLY A 77 -3.68 8.31 -0.97
C GLY A 77 -4.78 7.27 -0.87
N VAL A 78 -4.58 6.28 0.01
CA VAL A 78 -5.46 5.12 0.13
C VAL A 78 -5.93 4.91 1.57
N SER A 79 -7.23 4.64 1.73
CA SER A 79 -7.77 4.03 2.94
C SER A 79 -9.01 3.20 2.61
N TYR A 80 -9.02 1.93 3.04
CA TYR A 80 -10.10 0.98 2.78
C TYR A 80 -10.65 0.41 4.09
N LEU A 81 -11.97 0.37 4.22
CA LEU A 81 -12.64 -0.41 5.25
C LEU A 81 -13.06 -1.76 4.68
N ILE A 82 -12.45 -2.83 5.16
CA ILE A 82 -12.59 -4.19 4.65
C ILE A 82 -13.38 -5.01 5.68
N ARG A 83 -14.44 -5.70 5.25
CA ARG A 83 -15.25 -6.56 6.14
C ARG A 83 -15.28 -7.99 5.64
N THR A 84 -14.94 -8.91 6.53
CA THR A 84 -15.10 -10.36 6.37
C THR A 84 -16.11 -10.91 7.39
N ASP A 85 -16.26 -12.22 7.47
CA ASP A 85 -17.07 -12.85 8.52
C ASP A 85 -16.42 -12.72 9.90
N SER A 86 -15.08 -12.66 9.95
CA SER A 86 -14.33 -12.67 11.21
C SER A 86 -13.87 -11.30 11.72
N ALA A 87 -13.72 -10.30 10.84
CA ALA A 87 -13.19 -8.99 11.23
C ALA A 87 -13.59 -7.84 10.30
N THR A 88 -13.55 -6.62 10.83
CA THR A 88 -13.58 -5.35 10.09
C THR A 88 -12.23 -4.64 10.24
N ILE A 89 -11.54 -4.44 9.13
CA ILE A 89 -10.17 -3.91 9.09
C ILE A 89 -10.16 -2.54 8.44
N LEU A 90 -9.49 -1.58 9.07
CA LEU A 90 -9.10 -0.33 8.43
C LEU A 90 -7.70 -0.50 7.83
N MET A 91 -7.62 -0.65 6.51
CA MET A 91 -6.35 -0.70 5.80
C MET A 91 -5.94 0.70 5.36
N ASP A 92 -4.76 1.13 5.79
CA ASP A 92 -4.22 2.50 5.63
C ASP A 92 -5.17 3.61 6.12
N VAL A 93 -4.64 4.82 6.25
CA VAL A 93 -5.40 5.97 6.79
C VAL A 93 -5.40 7.18 5.85
N GLY A 94 -4.90 7.01 4.63
CA GLY A 94 -4.85 8.05 3.61
C GLY A 94 -3.81 9.12 3.88
N HIS A 95 -3.95 10.23 3.15
CA HIS A 95 -3.04 11.38 3.24
C HIS A 95 -3.62 12.51 4.10
N ASN A 96 -2.73 13.32 4.66
CA ASN A 96 -3.06 14.58 5.31
C ASN A 96 -2.07 15.68 4.88
N PRO A 97 -2.20 16.22 3.65
CA PRO A 97 -1.19 17.12 3.08
C PRO A 97 -1.05 18.43 3.85
N ASP A 98 -2.15 18.93 4.44
CA ASP A 98 -2.21 20.22 5.11
C ASP A 98 -2.06 20.12 6.64
N ASP A 99 -1.71 18.95 7.16
CA ASP A 99 -1.74 18.64 8.61
C ASP A 99 -3.07 19.09 9.26
N ALA A 100 -4.17 18.87 8.55
CA ALA A 100 -5.50 19.22 9.01
C ALA A 100 -5.83 18.49 10.31
N ALA A 101 -6.63 19.14 11.17
CA ALA A 101 -7.05 18.56 12.44
C ALA A 101 -7.84 17.27 12.19
N SER A 102 -8.85 17.29 11.32
CA SER A 102 -9.58 16.10 10.93
C SER A 102 -8.94 15.46 9.70
N LEU A 103 -8.62 14.16 9.79
CA LEU A 103 -8.08 13.38 8.67
C LEU A 103 -9.23 13.06 7.67
N PRO A 104 -9.05 13.27 6.35
CA PRO A 104 -10.10 13.03 5.34
C PRO A 104 -10.78 11.65 5.44
N ALA A 105 -10.00 10.58 5.57
CA ALA A 105 -10.54 9.21 5.71
C ALA A 105 -11.42 9.06 6.96
N MET A 106 -11.05 9.70 8.07
CA MET A 106 -11.80 9.66 9.33
C MET A 106 -13.08 10.50 9.26
N GLN A 107 -13.04 11.63 8.54
CA GLN A 107 -14.23 12.41 8.26
C GLN A 107 -15.22 11.63 7.39
N ASN A 108 -14.75 10.90 6.40
CA ASN A 108 -15.60 10.04 5.57
C ASN A 108 -16.21 8.89 6.37
N LEU A 109 -15.44 8.26 7.27
CA LEU A 109 -15.97 7.26 8.19
C LEU A 109 -17.15 7.79 9.01
N GLN A 110 -17.02 9.01 9.56
CA GLN A 110 -18.10 9.68 10.30
C GLN A 110 -19.29 10.05 9.39
N ASN A 111 -19.03 10.61 8.20
CA ASN A 111 -20.07 11.03 7.26
C ASN A 111 -20.88 9.86 6.71
N LEU A 112 -20.26 8.68 6.59
CA LEU A 112 -20.91 7.43 6.19
C LEU A 112 -21.64 6.73 7.36
N GLY A 113 -21.57 7.30 8.57
CA GLY A 113 -22.25 6.79 9.76
C GLY A 113 -21.68 5.48 10.29
N ILE A 114 -20.40 5.19 9.99
CA ILE A 114 -19.71 3.99 10.46
C ILE A 114 -19.17 4.28 11.85
N ALA A 115 -19.46 3.40 12.81
CA ALA A 115 -18.96 3.55 14.17
C ALA A 115 -17.50 3.09 14.26
N TRP A 116 -16.69 3.80 15.05
CA TRP A 116 -15.29 3.41 15.27
C TRP A 116 -15.16 2.02 15.89
N GLU A 117 -16.09 1.71 16.78
CA GLU A 117 -16.17 0.44 17.51
C GLU A 117 -16.44 -0.77 16.60
N GLU A 118 -16.80 -0.55 15.33
CA GLU A 118 -16.88 -1.62 14.34
C GLU A 118 -15.50 -2.10 13.89
N ILE A 119 -14.44 -1.29 14.02
CA ILE A 119 -13.10 -1.63 13.51
C ILE A 119 -12.37 -2.49 14.54
N ASP A 120 -11.94 -3.68 14.11
CA ASP A 120 -11.24 -4.64 14.94
C ASP A 120 -9.71 -4.45 14.90
N ALA A 121 -9.16 -3.96 13.78
CA ALA A 121 -7.74 -3.68 13.63
C ALA A 121 -7.44 -2.65 12.53
N ILE A 122 -6.25 -2.06 12.61
CA ILE A 122 -5.67 -1.24 11.53
C ILE A 122 -4.52 -2.03 10.92
N VAL A 123 -4.40 -2.00 9.60
CA VAL A 123 -3.27 -2.57 8.88
C VAL A 123 -2.66 -1.50 8.00
N ILE A 124 -1.39 -1.19 8.20
CA ILE A 124 -0.63 -0.31 7.32
C ILE A 124 0.07 -1.15 6.26
N SER A 125 -0.15 -0.84 4.99
CA SER A 125 0.45 -1.54 3.85
C SER A 125 1.95 -1.24 3.75
N HIS A 126 2.32 0.04 3.73
CA HIS A 126 3.68 0.56 3.67
C HIS A 126 3.70 1.99 4.26
N PRO A 127 4.86 2.51 4.71
CA PRO A 127 4.89 3.72 5.51
C PRO A 127 4.95 5.01 4.68
N HIS A 128 4.39 5.09 3.46
CA HIS A 128 4.40 6.34 2.69
C HIS A 128 3.39 7.38 3.23
N PRO A 129 3.68 8.70 3.06
CA PRO A 129 2.88 9.78 3.68
C PRO A 129 1.38 9.75 3.40
N ASP A 130 0.99 9.19 2.27
CA ASP A 130 -0.35 9.07 1.73
C ASP A 130 -1.08 7.78 2.17
N HIS A 131 -0.43 6.98 3.02
CA HIS A 131 -0.97 5.80 3.68
C HIS A 131 -0.99 5.94 5.21
N VAL A 132 -0.05 6.71 5.79
CA VAL A 132 0.12 6.84 7.24
C VAL A 132 -0.45 8.13 7.85
N GLY A 133 -1.15 8.95 7.06
CA GLY A 133 -1.82 10.15 7.55
C GLY A 133 -0.93 11.40 7.53
N GLY A 134 0.02 11.48 6.59
CA GLY A 134 0.77 12.70 6.26
C GLY A 134 2.28 12.61 6.47
N LEU A 135 2.97 13.66 6.03
CA LEU A 135 4.44 13.74 6.03
C LEU A 135 5.05 13.66 7.43
N LYS A 136 4.42 14.30 8.43
CA LYS A 136 4.87 14.26 9.83
C LYS A 136 4.78 12.85 10.42
N ALA A 137 3.77 12.09 10.02
CA ALA A 137 3.58 10.72 10.50
C ALA A 137 4.69 9.81 9.94
N TRP A 138 4.93 9.88 8.62
CA TRP A 138 6.05 9.20 7.96
C TRP A 138 7.41 9.53 8.61
N GLN A 139 7.74 10.83 8.77
CA GLN A 139 9.02 11.26 9.35
C GLN A 139 9.28 10.72 10.76
N ASN A 140 8.22 10.56 11.55
CA ASN A 140 8.31 10.07 12.92
C ASN A 140 8.07 8.55 13.04
N LYS A 141 7.92 7.84 11.92
CA LYS A 141 7.56 6.41 11.87
C LYS A 141 6.35 6.11 12.77
N THR A 142 5.31 6.92 12.60
CA THR A 142 4.02 6.82 13.29
C THR A 142 2.88 6.88 12.30
N ILE A 143 1.67 6.63 12.78
CA ILE A 143 0.43 6.91 12.06
C ILE A 143 -0.15 8.22 12.60
N SER A 144 -0.97 8.91 11.81
CA SER A 144 -1.78 10.05 12.25
C SER A 144 -3.23 9.83 11.86
N LEU A 145 -4.12 9.90 12.85
CA LEU A 145 -5.58 9.90 12.65
C LEU A 145 -6.17 11.31 12.78
N GLY A 146 -5.32 12.35 12.80
CA GLY A 146 -5.76 13.71 13.12
C GLY A 146 -6.21 13.84 14.58
N ASP A 147 -7.29 14.56 14.80
CA ASP A 147 -7.97 14.79 16.08
C ASP A 147 -9.02 13.72 16.39
N PHE A 148 -9.10 12.66 15.58
CA PHE A 148 -10.05 11.58 15.75
C PHE A 148 -9.90 10.93 17.14
N THR A 149 -11.02 10.77 17.85
CA THR A 149 -11.05 10.43 19.28
C THR A 149 -11.40 8.97 19.58
N GLY A 150 -11.28 8.08 18.59
CA GLY A 150 -11.50 6.65 18.78
C GLY A 150 -10.59 6.04 19.85
N ASP A 151 -11.11 5.10 20.65
CA ASP A 151 -10.31 4.36 21.63
C ASP A 151 -9.39 3.36 20.92
N LEU A 152 -8.15 3.78 20.70
CA LEU A 152 -7.12 2.95 20.05
C LEU A 152 -6.46 1.96 21.02
N SER A 153 -6.69 2.07 22.33
CA SER A 153 -6.01 1.23 23.33
C SER A 153 -6.31 -0.27 23.19
N LYS A 154 -7.41 -0.61 22.52
CA LYS A 154 -7.87 -1.98 22.29
C LYS A 154 -7.61 -2.49 20.88
N LEU A 155 -7.10 -1.63 20.00
CA LEU A 155 -7.06 -1.88 18.58
C LEU A 155 -5.61 -2.23 18.18
N PRO A 156 -5.32 -3.48 17.78
CA PRO A 156 -4.02 -3.83 17.25
C PRO A 156 -3.78 -3.13 15.91
N ILE A 157 -2.59 -2.58 15.76
CA ILE A 157 -2.15 -1.89 14.55
C ILE A 157 -0.99 -2.69 13.96
N TYR A 158 -1.22 -3.31 12.81
CA TYR A 158 -0.24 -4.14 12.12
C TYR A 158 0.55 -3.27 11.15
N THR A 159 1.87 -3.22 11.35
CA THR A 159 2.75 -2.34 10.58
C THR A 159 3.83 -3.12 9.86
N PRO A 160 4.26 -2.68 8.66
CA PRO A 160 5.24 -3.41 7.84
C PRO A 160 6.67 -3.21 8.36
N ILE A 161 6.92 -2.10 9.03
CA ILE A 161 8.15 -1.80 9.72
C ILE A 161 7.89 -1.53 11.21
N PRO A 162 8.93 -1.50 12.06
CA PRO A 162 8.78 -0.99 13.42
C PRO A 162 8.30 0.46 13.40
N MET A 163 7.09 0.67 13.88
CA MET A 163 6.45 1.99 14.00
C MET A 163 6.05 2.24 15.46
N THR A 164 5.66 3.47 15.75
CA THR A 164 5.12 3.86 17.05
C THR A 164 3.76 4.52 16.87
N TYR A 165 2.94 4.52 17.90
CA TYR A 165 1.74 5.33 17.96
C TYR A 165 1.40 5.61 19.43
N SER A 166 0.77 6.75 19.71
CA SER A 166 0.61 7.26 21.08
C SER A 166 -0.31 6.41 21.96
N SER A 167 -1.24 5.66 21.36
CA SER A 167 -2.21 4.80 22.04
C SER A 167 -2.55 3.57 21.20
N GLY A 168 -2.40 2.37 21.75
CA GLY A 168 -2.70 1.12 21.04
C GLY A 168 -1.51 0.18 20.96
N THR A 169 -1.76 -1.02 20.44
CA THR A 169 -0.73 -2.07 20.35
C THR A 169 -0.19 -2.13 18.93
N ILE A 170 1.01 -1.61 18.71
CA ILE A 170 1.72 -1.82 17.44
C ILE A 170 2.23 -3.27 17.39
N ILE A 171 1.90 -3.96 16.29
CA ILE A 171 2.40 -5.29 15.96
C ILE A 171 3.19 -5.16 14.66
N HIS A 172 4.51 -5.33 14.73
CA HIS A 172 5.33 -5.37 13.53
C HIS A 172 5.12 -6.73 12.83
N SER A 173 4.30 -6.74 11.78
CA SER A 173 3.90 -7.93 11.03
C SER A 173 4.88 -8.21 9.88
N ALA A 174 6.16 -8.41 10.21
CA ALA A 174 7.19 -8.77 9.23
C ALA A 174 6.88 -10.11 8.54
N GLU A 175 6.31 -11.05 9.30
CA GLU A 175 5.89 -12.37 8.83
C GLU A 175 4.38 -12.41 8.53
N PRO A 176 3.89 -13.36 7.73
CA PRO A 176 2.47 -13.55 7.50
C PRO A 176 1.72 -13.71 8.82
N THR A 177 0.76 -12.83 9.08
CA THR A 177 0.11 -12.71 10.38
C THR A 177 -1.40 -12.71 10.19
N LEU A 178 -2.13 -13.54 10.97
CA LEU A 178 -3.59 -13.49 11.00
C LEU A 178 -4.05 -12.20 11.68
N ILE A 179 -4.98 -11.51 11.03
CA ILE A 179 -5.67 -10.35 11.60
C ILE A 179 -7.03 -10.79 12.14
N GLY A 180 -7.69 -11.69 11.41
CA GLY A 180 -8.87 -12.46 11.81
C GLY A 180 -8.69 -13.93 11.40
N THR A 181 -9.73 -14.75 11.54
CA THR A 181 -9.63 -16.18 11.15
C THR A 181 -9.58 -16.39 9.64
N ASP A 182 -10.09 -15.43 8.86
CA ASP A 182 -10.26 -15.49 7.40
C ASP A 182 -9.50 -14.39 6.64
N ILE A 183 -8.65 -13.64 7.34
CA ILE A 183 -7.86 -12.53 6.77
C ILE A 183 -6.47 -12.48 7.40
N ALA A 184 -5.43 -12.43 6.55
CA ALA A 184 -4.03 -12.40 6.95
C ALA A 184 -3.23 -11.37 6.17
N THR A 185 -2.10 -10.93 6.71
CA THR A 185 -1.08 -10.22 5.93
C THR A 185 -0.19 -11.22 5.17
N THR A 186 0.41 -10.78 4.06
CA THR A 186 1.45 -11.54 3.34
C THR A 186 2.79 -11.59 4.10
N GLY A 187 2.90 -10.91 5.24
CA GLY A 187 4.17 -10.40 5.73
C GLY A 187 4.76 -9.40 4.73
N VAL A 188 5.96 -8.93 5.01
CA VAL A 188 6.57 -7.90 4.18
C VAL A 188 7.32 -8.44 2.97
N ILE A 189 7.28 -7.68 1.88
CA ILE A 189 8.17 -7.79 0.75
C ILE A 189 8.93 -6.46 0.62
N PRO A 190 10.27 -6.48 0.58
CA PRO A 190 11.05 -5.27 0.37
C PRO A 190 10.96 -4.79 -1.09
N PHE A 191 11.08 -3.48 -1.28
CA PHE A 191 11.10 -2.85 -2.60
C PHE A 191 12.09 -1.68 -2.63
N PRO A 192 12.63 -1.31 -3.81
CA PRO A 192 13.52 -0.16 -3.94
C PRO A 192 12.71 1.12 -3.78
N GLU A 193 13.16 1.99 -2.89
CA GLU A 193 12.47 3.26 -2.63
C GLU A 193 12.66 4.24 -3.80
N VAL A 194 11.66 5.11 -4.02
CA VAL A 194 11.67 6.08 -5.10
C VAL A 194 12.31 7.41 -4.68
N PHE A 195 12.89 8.13 -5.64
CA PHE A 195 13.40 9.48 -5.38
C PHE A 195 12.22 10.45 -5.13
N PRO A 196 12.28 11.35 -4.11
CA PRO A 196 13.45 11.68 -3.28
C PRO A 196 13.58 10.90 -1.96
N LEU A 197 12.62 10.01 -1.63
CA LEU A 197 12.61 9.23 -0.38
C LEU A 197 13.86 8.35 -0.26
N SER A 198 14.34 7.80 -1.38
CA SER A 198 15.55 6.96 -1.47
C SER A 198 16.85 7.63 -1.01
N LEU A 199 16.87 8.96 -0.87
CA LEU A 199 18.01 9.68 -0.29
C LEU A 199 18.18 9.38 1.20
N PHE A 200 17.07 9.09 1.90
CA PHE A 200 17.05 8.78 3.33
C PHE A 200 17.27 7.28 3.54
N ASP A 201 16.38 6.46 2.97
CA ASP A 201 16.42 5.00 3.02
C ASP A 201 16.26 4.43 1.60
N PRO A 202 17.24 3.67 1.06
CA PRO A 202 17.19 3.20 -0.33
C PRO A 202 16.17 2.07 -0.59
N LYS A 203 15.55 1.52 0.46
CA LYS A 203 14.53 0.48 0.38
C LYS A 203 13.46 0.69 1.44
N GLU A 204 12.31 0.10 1.21
CA GLU A 204 11.20 0.09 2.15
C GLU A 204 10.47 -1.27 2.04
N HIS A 205 9.50 -1.52 2.92
CA HIS A 205 8.77 -2.77 3.02
C HIS A 205 7.27 -2.57 2.85
N GLU A 206 6.63 -3.44 2.06
CA GLU A 206 5.18 -3.45 1.87
C GLU A 206 4.58 -4.82 2.24
N GLN A 207 3.40 -4.80 2.85
CA GLN A 207 2.55 -5.98 3.06
C GLN A 207 1.18 -5.77 2.41
N ALA A 208 0.60 -6.86 1.91
CA ALA A 208 -0.78 -6.90 1.43
C ALA A 208 -1.64 -7.75 2.37
N LEU A 209 -2.96 -7.61 2.26
CA LEU A 209 -3.95 -8.48 2.87
C LEU A 209 -4.34 -9.59 1.90
N VAL A 210 -4.59 -10.78 2.45
CA VAL A 210 -5.09 -11.95 1.72
C VAL A 210 -6.31 -12.48 2.46
N ILE A 211 -7.38 -12.71 1.71
CA ILE A 211 -8.66 -13.23 2.18
C ILE A 211 -9.00 -14.44 1.32
N ASP A 212 -9.34 -15.57 1.94
CA ASP A 212 -9.83 -16.75 1.20
C ASP A 212 -11.36 -16.74 1.16
N VAL A 213 -11.94 -16.57 -0.03
CA VAL A 213 -13.40 -16.58 -0.22
C VAL A 213 -13.85 -18.01 -0.45
N ALA A 214 -14.75 -18.48 0.43
CA ALA A 214 -15.15 -19.88 0.54
C ALA A 214 -15.62 -20.46 -0.80
N GLY A 215 -14.86 -21.42 -1.32
CA GLY A 215 -15.17 -22.12 -2.57
C GLY A 215 -14.79 -21.36 -3.85
N GLU A 216 -14.19 -20.17 -3.73
CA GLU A 216 -13.90 -19.28 -4.85
C GLU A 216 -12.40 -19.04 -5.04
N GLY A 217 -11.66 -18.79 -3.96
CA GLY A 217 -10.22 -18.57 -3.97
C GLY A 217 -9.80 -17.27 -3.28
N LEU A 218 -8.54 -16.89 -3.47
CA LEU A 218 -7.93 -15.79 -2.75
C LEU A 218 -8.27 -14.42 -3.36
N VAL A 219 -8.53 -13.44 -2.50
CA VAL A 219 -8.57 -12.02 -2.84
C VAL A 219 -7.41 -11.34 -2.14
N MET A 220 -6.59 -10.65 -2.92
CA MET A 220 -5.44 -9.88 -2.46
C MET A 220 -5.78 -8.39 -2.48
N ILE A 221 -5.56 -7.70 -1.36
CA ILE A 221 -5.78 -6.26 -1.21
C ILE A 221 -4.46 -5.59 -0.82
N THR A 222 -4.01 -4.60 -1.57
CA THR A 222 -2.72 -3.93 -1.38
C THR A 222 -2.88 -2.41 -1.29
N GLY A 223 -1.87 -1.72 -0.76
CA GLY A 223 -1.82 -0.26 -0.74
C GLY A 223 -1.46 0.29 -2.12
N CYS A 224 -0.17 0.18 -2.48
CA CYS A 224 0.38 0.64 -3.76
C CYS A 224 1.03 -0.45 -4.60
N GLY A 225 1.36 -1.61 -4.02
CA GLY A 225 1.90 -2.72 -4.79
C GLY A 225 3.32 -2.50 -5.32
N HIS A 226 4.16 -1.74 -4.61
CA HIS A 226 5.55 -1.44 -4.96
C HIS A 226 6.40 -2.68 -5.31
N PRO A 227 6.25 -3.85 -4.65
CA PRO A 227 6.96 -5.07 -5.03
C PRO A 227 6.63 -5.61 -6.44
N SER A 228 5.55 -5.14 -7.04
CA SER A 228 4.80 -5.63 -8.20
C SER A 228 3.66 -6.60 -7.86
N MET A 229 2.61 -6.53 -8.68
CA MET A 229 1.44 -7.40 -8.63
C MET A 229 1.82 -8.88 -8.67
N GLU A 230 2.72 -9.27 -9.58
CA GLU A 230 3.14 -10.67 -9.73
C GLU A 230 3.77 -11.22 -8.46
N LYS A 231 4.63 -10.43 -7.79
CA LYS A 231 5.29 -10.88 -6.57
C LYS A 231 4.29 -11.01 -5.43
N LEU A 232 3.37 -10.06 -5.29
CA LEU A 232 2.34 -10.12 -4.27
C LEU A 232 1.38 -11.30 -4.49
N VAL A 233 0.90 -11.49 -5.73
CA VAL A 233 0.04 -12.62 -6.10
C VAL A 233 0.77 -13.95 -5.87
N ALA A 234 1.99 -14.09 -6.39
CA ALA A 234 2.76 -15.33 -6.22
C ALA A 234 3.05 -15.62 -4.74
N ARG A 235 3.30 -14.58 -3.92
CA ARG A 235 3.48 -14.75 -2.48
C ARG A 235 2.18 -15.18 -1.81
N ALA A 236 1.04 -14.55 -2.10
CA ALA A 236 -0.25 -14.95 -1.54
C ALA A 236 -0.58 -16.42 -1.83
N GLU A 237 -0.41 -16.85 -3.09
CA GLU A 237 -0.63 -18.25 -3.52
C GLU A 237 0.35 -19.22 -2.84
N ALA A 238 1.62 -18.83 -2.70
CA ALA A 238 2.65 -19.65 -2.06
C ALA A 238 2.43 -19.80 -0.54
N LEU A 239 1.87 -18.79 0.12
CA LEU A 239 1.61 -18.81 1.56
C LEU A 239 0.36 -19.61 1.89
N PHE A 240 -0.77 -19.27 1.28
CA PHE A 240 -2.06 -19.75 1.75
C PHE A 240 -2.64 -20.86 0.87
N GLY A 241 -2.02 -21.14 -0.28
CA GLY A 241 -2.56 -22.07 -1.25
C GLY A 241 -3.82 -21.53 -1.92
N GLY A 242 -4.20 -22.15 -3.04
CA GLY A 242 -5.29 -21.63 -3.87
C GLY A 242 -4.81 -20.59 -4.88
N GLN A 243 -5.75 -20.13 -5.71
CA GLN A 243 -5.50 -19.20 -6.81
C GLN A 243 -6.01 -17.82 -6.42
N VAL A 244 -5.25 -16.77 -6.75
CA VAL A 244 -5.75 -15.40 -6.59
C VAL A 244 -6.77 -15.11 -7.69
N VAL A 245 -8.02 -14.95 -7.27
CA VAL A 245 -9.18 -14.62 -8.11
C VAL A 245 -9.64 -13.17 -7.92
N GLY A 246 -9.06 -12.44 -6.97
CA GLY A 246 -9.32 -11.03 -6.75
C GLY A 246 -8.06 -10.20 -6.51
N VAL A 247 -7.95 -9.03 -7.15
CA VAL A 247 -6.89 -8.04 -6.88
C VAL A 247 -7.53 -6.67 -6.66
N VAL A 248 -7.27 -6.06 -5.50
CA VAL A 248 -7.80 -4.75 -5.12
C VAL A 248 -6.69 -3.85 -4.59
N GLY A 249 -6.74 -2.56 -4.93
CA GLY A 249 -5.79 -1.56 -4.46
C GLY A 249 -4.83 -1.09 -5.55
N GLY A 250 -3.79 -0.38 -5.13
CA GLY A 250 -2.81 0.21 -6.04
C GLY A 250 -1.76 -0.77 -6.55
N LEU A 251 -1.26 -0.54 -7.76
CA LEU A 251 -0.22 -1.36 -8.39
C LEU A 251 0.98 -0.54 -8.86
N HIS A 252 1.07 0.73 -8.44
CA HIS A 252 2.15 1.67 -8.75
C HIS A 252 2.34 1.88 -10.26
N TYR A 253 1.21 2.01 -10.95
CA TYR A 253 1.07 2.16 -12.40
C TYR A 253 0.87 3.63 -12.86
N GLU A 254 1.34 4.63 -12.13
CA GLU A 254 1.15 6.05 -12.43
C GLU A 254 1.69 6.47 -13.82
N LYS A 255 2.79 5.84 -14.26
CA LYS A 255 3.56 6.24 -15.45
C LYS A 255 3.72 5.11 -16.46
N VAL A 256 2.79 4.15 -16.45
CA VAL A 256 2.77 3.05 -17.43
C VAL A 256 1.68 3.28 -18.48
N SER A 257 1.99 2.89 -19.71
CA SER A 257 1.07 2.88 -20.84
C SER A 257 0.20 1.62 -20.84
N ALA A 258 -0.81 1.61 -21.70
CA ALA A 258 -1.63 0.41 -21.93
C ALA A 258 -0.83 -0.79 -22.46
N GLU A 259 0.31 -0.57 -23.12
CA GLU A 259 1.21 -1.63 -23.61
C GLU A 259 2.05 -2.20 -22.46
N ASP A 260 2.56 -1.34 -21.59
CA ASP A 260 3.37 -1.72 -20.44
C ASP A 260 2.61 -2.63 -19.47
N VAL A 261 1.27 -2.48 -19.38
CA VAL A 261 0.43 -3.33 -18.52
C VAL A 261 -0.05 -4.63 -19.14
N GLN A 262 0.19 -4.88 -20.44
CA GLN A 262 -0.23 -6.13 -21.09
C GLN A 262 0.39 -7.38 -20.46
N PRO A 263 1.68 -7.42 -20.10
CA PRO A 263 2.26 -8.58 -19.41
C PRO A 263 1.57 -8.88 -18.08
N HIS A 264 1.17 -7.84 -17.33
CA HIS A 264 0.47 -7.94 -16.06
C HIS A 264 -0.94 -8.54 -16.24
N ILE A 265 -1.67 -8.06 -17.25
CA ILE A 265 -2.97 -8.62 -17.65
C ILE A 265 -2.83 -10.09 -18.06
N GLN A 266 -1.82 -10.42 -18.86
CA GLN A 266 -1.55 -11.81 -19.30
C GLN A 266 -1.17 -12.73 -18.13
N PHE A 267 -0.51 -12.20 -17.10
CA PHE A 267 -0.22 -12.95 -15.88
C PHE A 267 -1.50 -13.27 -15.10
N LEU A 268 -2.46 -12.34 -15.01
CA LEU A 268 -3.73 -12.59 -14.31
C LEU A 268 -4.73 -13.43 -15.11
N ALA A 269 -4.74 -13.34 -16.45
CA ALA A 269 -5.78 -13.96 -17.27
C ALA A 269 -5.98 -15.48 -17.02
N PRO A 270 -4.94 -16.31 -16.88
CA PRO A 270 -5.08 -17.72 -16.55
C PRO A 270 -5.74 -17.98 -15.19
N ARG A 271 -5.69 -17.00 -14.28
CA ARG A 271 -6.29 -17.08 -12.94
C ARG A 271 -7.79 -16.76 -12.93
N GLN A 272 -8.37 -16.42 -14.08
CA GLN A 272 -9.80 -16.16 -14.25
C GLN A 272 -10.35 -15.23 -13.16
N PRO A 273 -9.80 -14.02 -13.00
CA PRO A 273 -10.17 -13.15 -11.90
C PRO A 273 -11.66 -12.83 -11.94
N ARG A 274 -12.28 -12.85 -10.76
CA ARG A 274 -13.69 -12.48 -10.54
C ARG A 274 -13.83 -11.07 -9.98
N LEU A 275 -12.75 -10.50 -9.45
CA LEU A 275 -12.70 -9.12 -8.97
C LEU A 275 -11.37 -8.45 -9.35
N ILE A 276 -11.43 -7.33 -10.05
CA ILE A 276 -10.27 -6.44 -10.29
C ILE A 276 -10.71 -5.03 -9.94
N ALA A 277 -10.11 -4.42 -8.92
CA ALA A 277 -10.44 -3.06 -8.52
C ALA A 277 -9.16 -2.28 -8.24
N LEU A 278 -8.61 -1.68 -9.28
CA LEU A 278 -7.34 -0.97 -9.20
C LEU A 278 -7.55 0.46 -8.69
N SER A 279 -6.68 0.87 -7.76
CA SER A 279 -6.69 2.21 -7.19
C SER A 279 -6.37 3.26 -8.25
N PRO A 280 -7.20 4.30 -8.42
CA PRO A 280 -6.83 5.44 -9.25
C PRO A 280 -5.74 6.32 -8.64
N HIS A 281 -5.43 6.19 -7.34
CA HIS A 281 -4.41 7.01 -6.68
C HIS A 281 -3.01 6.80 -7.28
N ASP A 282 -2.67 5.57 -7.64
CA ASP A 282 -1.33 5.23 -8.13
C ASP A 282 -1.35 4.56 -9.52
N SER A 283 -2.48 4.56 -10.23
CA SER A 283 -2.63 3.90 -11.53
C SER A 283 -3.12 4.88 -12.59
N SER A 284 -2.43 4.93 -13.73
CA SER A 284 -2.78 5.82 -14.84
C SER A 284 -4.17 5.50 -15.43
N PRO A 285 -4.90 6.51 -15.97
CA PRO A 285 -6.15 6.27 -16.68
C PRO A 285 -6.03 5.23 -17.81
N GLU A 286 -4.88 5.19 -18.48
CA GLU A 286 -4.55 4.20 -19.51
C GLU A 286 -4.45 2.78 -18.94
N ALA A 287 -3.79 2.61 -17.79
CA ALA A 287 -3.68 1.33 -17.11
C ALA A 287 -5.06 0.84 -16.63
N LEU A 288 -5.81 1.70 -15.94
CA LEU A 288 -7.17 1.39 -15.47
C LEU A 288 -8.07 0.93 -16.62
N LYS A 289 -8.05 1.66 -17.74
CA LYS A 289 -8.83 1.33 -18.94
C LYS A 289 -8.39 0.01 -19.57
N ALA A 290 -7.09 -0.31 -19.57
CA ALA A 290 -6.58 -1.56 -20.11
C ALA A 290 -7.07 -2.76 -19.30
N PHE A 291 -6.99 -2.70 -17.96
CA PHE A 291 -7.54 -3.75 -17.09
C PHE A 291 -9.06 -3.86 -17.19
N GLN A 292 -9.78 -2.74 -17.24
CA GLN A 292 -11.23 -2.74 -17.45
C GLN A 292 -11.61 -3.41 -18.78
N SER A 293 -10.85 -3.17 -19.84
CA SER A 293 -11.10 -3.76 -21.16
C SER A 293 -10.78 -5.26 -21.19
N ALA A 294 -9.76 -5.69 -20.45
CA ALA A 294 -9.35 -7.10 -20.38
C ALA A 294 -10.28 -7.95 -19.51
N PHE A 295 -10.86 -7.36 -18.45
CA PHE A 295 -11.67 -8.06 -17.45
C PHE A 295 -13.02 -7.37 -17.19
N PRO A 296 -13.87 -7.13 -18.22
CA PRO A 296 -15.04 -6.26 -18.08
C PRO A 296 -16.06 -6.73 -17.02
N GLU A 297 -16.25 -8.04 -16.87
CA GLU A 297 -17.20 -8.60 -15.90
C GLU A 297 -16.67 -8.57 -14.46
N ALA A 298 -15.34 -8.67 -14.29
CA ALA A 298 -14.67 -8.69 -13.00
C ALA A 298 -14.25 -7.29 -12.52
N TYR A 299 -14.12 -6.32 -13.43
CA TYR A 299 -13.61 -5.00 -13.10
C TYR A 299 -14.63 -4.18 -12.30
N ARG A 300 -14.17 -3.51 -11.25
CA ARG A 300 -14.93 -2.53 -10.46
C ARG A 300 -14.09 -1.27 -10.30
N SER A 301 -14.71 -0.11 -10.45
CA SER A 301 -14.05 1.16 -10.15
C SER A 301 -13.94 1.34 -8.65
N VAL A 302 -12.78 1.79 -8.18
CA VAL A 302 -12.58 2.17 -6.78
C VAL A 302 -12.97 3.62 -6.61
N LYS A 303 -13.98 3.89 -5.77
CA LYS A 303 -14.48 5.25 -5.48
C LYS A 303 -14.85 5.38 -4.02
N VAL A 304 -14.53 6.53 -3.43
CA VAL A 304 -14.94 6.83 -2.05
C VAL A 304 -16.46 6.74 -1.91
N GLY A 305 -16.89 5.97 -0.91
CA GLY A 305 -18.29 5.74 -0.57
C GLY A 305 -19.01 4.63 -1.33
N GLU A 306 -18.37 4.00 -2.33
CA GLU A 306 -18.95 2.89 -3.10
C GLU A 306 -18.46 1.55 -2.57
N VAL A 307 -19.37 0.70 -2.08
CA VAL A 307 -19.01 -0.64 -1.59
C VAL A 307 -18.72 -1.55 -2.77
N ILE A 308 -17.51 -2.13 -2.78
CA ILE A 308 -17.13 -3.22 -3.66
C ILE A 308 -17.40 -4.53 -2.93
N GLN A 309 -18.29 -5.36 -3.49
CA GLN A 309 -18.56 -6.71 -3.00
C GLN A 309 -17.89 -7.75 -3.91
N PHE A 310 -17.33 -8.79 -3.32
CA PHE A 310 -16.93 -9.96 -4.09
C PHE A 310 -18.20 -10.68 -4.62
N PRO A 311 -18.28 -11.00 -5.92
CA PRO A 311 -19.51 -11.47 -6.58
C PRO A 311 -19.86 -12.94 -6.33
#